data_AF-A0A820IF52-F1
#
_entry.id   AF-A0A820IF52-F1
#
_cell.length_a   1.000
_cell.length_b   1.000
_cell.length_c   1.000
_cell.angle_alpha   90.00
_cell.angle_beta   90.00
_cell.angle_gamma   90.00
#
_symmetry.space_group_name_H-M   'P 1'
#
loop_
_entity.id
_entity.type
_entity.pdbx_description
1 polymer ?
#
loop_
_entity_poly.entity_id
_entity_poly.type
_entity_poly.pdbx_seq_one_letter_code
_entity_poly.pdbx_strand_id
1 'polypeptide(L)'
;AHEIVDMRAKVEKQIVKKQKEERLRELALHARTTICPADKSDDQSAEHDQIRQERQKDRQHAAALQRARGDKRNHSKERDISKQIVLDVQTACSTSVQYDRRLFNMPADFGSSLGDDEAYNVYDQPWNSSTTVVSQIYKPTKNNKR
;
A
#
# COMPACT_ATOMS: atom_id res chain seq x y z
N ALA A 1 6.12 -17.14 61.80
CA ALA A 1 4.79 -17.05 61.17
C ALA A 1 4.86 -16.57 59.71
N HIS A 2 5.58 -15.48 59.41
CA HIS A 2 5.72 -14.94 58.05
C HIS A 2 6.35 -15.89 57.03
N GLU A 3 7.40 -16.62 57.40
CA GLU A 3 8.10 -17.53 56.47
C GLU A 3 7.21 -18.65 55.92
N ILE A 4 6.28 -19.17 56.73
CA ILE A 4 5.33 -20.21 56.32
C ILE A 4 4.31 -19.64 55.33
N VAL A 5 3.88 -18.39 55.53
CA VAL A 5 2.96 -17.68 54.63
C VAL A 5 3.64 -17.38 53.30
N ASP A 6 4.89 -16.93 53.33
CA ASP A 6 5.68 -16.65 52.13
C ASP A 6 5.95 -17.91 51.30
N MET A 7 6.20 -19.04 51.95
CA MET A 7 6.37 -20.32 51.27
C MET A 7 5.08 -20.80 50.61
N ARG A 8 3.91 -20.64 51.26
CA ARG A 8 2.60 -20.95 50.67
C ARG A 8 2.31 -20.06 49.46
N ALA A 9 2.55 -18.76 49.57
CA ALA A 9 2.35 -17.81 48.48
C ALA A 9 3.25 -18.11 47.26
N LYS A 10 4.48 -18.58 47.49
CA LYS A 10 5.38 -19.03 46.40
C LYS A 10 4.86 -20.28 45.70
N VAL A 11 4.39 -21.27 46.47
CA VAL A 11 3.82 -22.51 45.92
C VAL A 11 2.56 -22.23 45.12
N GLU A 12 1.67 -21.37 45.62
CA GLU A 12 0.44 -20.97 44.94
C GLU A 12 0.72 -20.28 43.60
N LYS A 13 1.66 -19.34 43.56
CA LYS A 13 2.10 -18.70 42.30
C LYS A 13 2.66 -19.70 41.29
N GLN A 14 3.40 -20.72 41.75
CA GLN A 14 3.91 -21.77 40.87
C GLN A 14 2.80 -22.66 40.32
N ILE A 15 1.80 -23.00 41.14
CA ILE A 15 0.64 -23.80 40.71
C ILE A 15 -0.15 -23.03 39.65
N VAL A 16 -0.44 -21.74 39.89
CA VAL A 16 -1.16 -20.89 38.93
C VAL A 16 -0.37 -20.74 37.62
N LYS A 17 0.95 -20.57 37.70
CA LYS A 17 1.80 -20.48 36.50
C LYS A 17 1.78 -21.78 35.70
N LYS A 18 1.92 -22.94 36.37
CA LYS A 18 1.87 -24.26 35.72
C LYS A 18 0.51 -24.52 35.07
N GLN A 19 -0.59 -24.23 35.76
CA GLN A 19 -1.94 -24.38 35.21
C GLN A 19 -2.15 -23.49 33.97
N LYS A 20 -1.63 -22.25 33.99
CA LYS A 20 -1.69 -21.37 32.82
C LYS A 20 -0.88 -21.93 31.65
N GLU A 21 0.32 -22.43 31.92
CA GLU A 21 1.19 -23.05 30.91
C GLU A 21 0.54 -24.31 30.30
N GLU A 22 -0.02 -25.19 31.13
CA GLU A 22 -0.74 -26.40 30.69
C GLU A 22 -1.94 -26.06 29.83
N ARG A 23 -2.76 -25.08 30.22
CA ARG A 23 -3.91 -24.62 29.41
C ARG A 23 -3.49 -24.03 28.06
N LEU A 24 -2.39 -23.26 28.01
CA LEU A 24 -1.85 -22.77 26.74
C LEU A 24 -1.31 -23.93 25.88
N ARG A 25 -0.71 -24.94 26.51
CA ARG A 25 -0.17 -26.11 25.82
C ARG A 25 -1.28 -26.97 25.21
N GLU A 26 -2.37 -27.21 25.93
CA GLU A 26 -3.55 -27.90 25.43
C GLU A 26 -4.19 -27.14 24.26
N LEU A 27 -4.34 -25.82 24.39
CA LEU A 27 -4.87 -24.97 23.32
C LEU A 27 -3.99 -25.00 22.07
N ALA A 28 -2.66 -25.00 22.24
CA ALA A 28 -1.71 -25.13 21.14
C ALA A 28 -1.74 -26.52 20.50
N LEU A 29 -1.88 -27.59 21.30
CA LEU A 29 -2.04 -28.96 20.77
C LEU A 29 -3.35 -29.08 19.97
N HIS A 30 -4.45 -28.56 20.51
CA HIS A 30 -5.73 -28.58 19.82
C HIS A 30 -5.66 -27.79 18.50
N ALA A 31 -5.10 -26.57 18.51
CA ALA A 31 -4.88 -25.78 17.29
C ALA A 31 -4.00 -26.53 16.27
N ARG A 32 -2.97 -27.26 16.71
CA ARG A 32 -2.14 -28.08 15.82
C ARG A 32 -2.91 -29.25 15.21
N THR A 33 -3.76 -29.92 15.98
CA THR A 33 -4.58 -31.04 15.48
C THR A 33 -5.69 -30.58 14.52
N THR A 34 -6.26 -29.39 14.73
CA THR A 34 -7.31 -28.85 13.86
C THR A 34 -6.74 -28.26 12.56
N ILE A 35 -5.54 -27.68 12.61
CA ILE A 35 -4.84 -27.16 11.43
C ILE A 35 -4.18 -28.28 10.62
N CYS A 36 -3.78 -29.39 11.26
CA CYS A 36 -3.12 -30.52 10.61
C CYS A 36 -3.77 -31.86 11.01
N PRO A 37 -4.82 -32.32 10.28
CA PRO A 37 -5.37 -33.65 10.47
C PRO A 37 -4.34 -34.69 10.01
N ALA A 38 -3.89 -35.55 10.92
CA ALA A 38 -2.81 -36.52 10.70
C ALA A 38 -3.12 -37.62 9.65
N ASP A 39 -4.37 -37.71 9.18
CA ASP A 39 -4.83 -38.81 8.31
C ASP A 39 -4.84 -38.45 6.80
N LYS A 40 -4.21 -37.34 6.39
CA LYS A 40 -4.09 -36.94 4.97
C LYS A 40 -2.63 -36.74 4.51
N SER A 41 -1.68 -37.39 5.17
CA SER A 41 -0.26 -37.02 5.12
C SER A 41 0.44 -37.19 3.77
N ASP A 42 0.07 -38.18 2.96
CA ASP A 42 0.94 -38.56 1.83
C ASP A 42 0.60 -37.78 0.55
N ASP A 43 -0.69 -37.65 0.21
CA ASP A 43 -1.13 -36.84 -0.94
C ASP A 43 -0.95 -35.33 -0.70
N GLN A 44 -1.23 -34.83 0.51
CA GLN A 44 -1.08 -33.40 0.80
C GLN A 44 0.39 -32.98 0.90
N SER A 45 1.28 -33.87 1.32
CA SER A 45 2.72 -33.59 1.31
C SER A 45 3.26 -33.49 -0.11
N ALA A 46 2.81 -34.38 -1.01
CA ALA A 46 3.16 -34.32 -2.43
C ALA A 46 2.64 -33.04 -3.10
N GLU A 47 1.39 -32.65 -2.84
CA GLU A 47 0.81 -31.39 -3.31
C GLU A 47 1.59 -30.17 -2.77
N HIS A 48 1.98 -30.19 -1.51
CA HIS A 48 2.74 -29.09 -0.92
C HIS A 48 4.18 -29.01 -1.47
N ASP A 49 4.82 -30.14 -1.74
CA ASP A 49 6.11 -30.18 -2.43
C ASP A 49 5.99 -29.72 -3.88
N GLN A 50 4.89 -30.03 -4.57
CA GLN A 50 4.60 -29.51 -5.90
C GLN A 50 4.44 -27.99 -5.88
N ILE A 51 3.71 -27.43 -4.90
CA ILE A 51 3.57 -25.98 -4.71
C ILE A 51 4.93 -25.33 -4.40
N ARG A 52 5.78 -25.96 -3.59
CA ARG A 52 7.14 -25.45 -3.32
C ARG A 52 7.98 -25.40 -4.60
N GLN A 53 7.95 -26.46 -5.40
CA GLN A 53 8.67 -26.54 -6.67
C GLN A 53 8.14 -25.56 -7.70
N GLU A 54 6.82 -25.42 -7.81
CA GLU A 54 6.16 -24.45 -8.68
C GLU A 54 6.58 -23.02 -8.32
N ARG A 55 6.49 -22.63 -7.04
CA ARG A 55 6.98 -21.32 -6.58
C ARG A 55 8.47 -21.12 -6.84
N GLN A 56 9.28 -22.18 -6.79
CA GLN A 56 10.70 -22.09 -7.09
C GLN A 56 10.94 -21.90 -8.60
N LYS A 57 10.21 -22.61 -9.45
CA LYS A 57 10.22 -22.42 -10.91
C LYS A 57 9.74 -21.02 -11.28
N ASP A 58 8.69 -20.52 -10.64
CA ASP A 58 8.18 -19.17 -10.85
C ASP A 58 9.18 -18.11 -10.44
N ARG A 59 9.84 -18.26 -9.28
CA ARG A 59 10.93 -17.36 -8.86
C ARG A 59 12.08 -17.37 -9.86
N GLN A 60 12.46 -18.53 -10.37
CA GLN A 60 13.52 -18.66 -11.38
C GLN A 60 13.10 -18.04 -12.72
N HIS A 61 11.88 -18.28 -13.19
CA HIS A 61 11.33 -17.70 -14.40
C HIS A 61 11.21 -16.18 -14.29
N ALA A 62 10.72 -15.67 -13.16
CA ALA A 62 10.63 -14.24 -12.89
C ALA A 62 12.03 -13.58 -12.84
N ALA A 63 13.01 -14.21 -12.18
CA ALA A 63 14.38 -13.72 -12.16
C ALA A 63 15.03 -13.74 -13.57
N ALA A 64 14.79 -14.79 -14.36
CA ALA A 64 15.25 -14.90 -15.73
C ALA A 64 14.61 -13.82 -16.62
N LEU A 65 13.29 -13.61 -16.52
CA LEU A 65 12.57 -12.54 -17.21
C LEU A 65 13.03 -11.16 -16.76
N GLN A 66 13.35 -10.99 -15.48
CA GLN A 66 13.90 -9.75 -14.94
C GLN A 66 15.28 -9.46 -15.53
N ARG A 67 16.15 -10.47 -15.63
CA ARG A 67 17.48 -10.36 -16.23
C ARG A 67 17.44 -10.16 -17.74
N ALA A 68 16.56 -10.88 -18.45
CA ALA A 68 16.36 -10.79 -19.90
C ALA A 68 15.78 -9.44 -20.34
N ARG A 69 14.98 -8.78 -19.49
CA ARG A 69 14.45 -7.44 -19.76
C ARG A 69 15.52 -6.33 -19.72
N GLY A 70 16.77 -6.65 -19.34
CA GLY A 70 17.92 -5.75 -19.45
C GLY A 70 17.84 -4.50 -18.57
N ASP A 71 18.93 -3.73 -18.61
CA ASP A 71 19.25 -2.53 -17.80
C ASP A 71 18.30 -1.32 -17.96
N LYS A 72 17.10 -1.51 -18.54
CA LYS A 72 16.13 -0.43 -18.73
C LYS A 72 15.37 -0.07 -17.45
N ARG A 73 15.54 -0.82 -16.37
CA ARG A 73 14.91 -0.55 -15.06
C ARG A 73 15.75 0.32 -14.14
N ASN A 74 17.06 0.46 -14.32
CA ASN A 74 17.87 1.29 -13.42
C ASN A 74 17.59 2.79 -13.59
N HIS A 75 17.23 3.24 -14.80
CA HIS A 75 16.73 4.60 -15.03
C HIS A 75 15.36 4.89 -14.41
N SER A 76 14.63 3.88 -13.91
CA SER A 76 13.30 4.13 -13.35
C SER A 76 13.33 4.95 -12.06
N LYS A 77 14.45 4.89 -11.32
CA LYS A 77 14.72 5.66 -10.08
C LYS A 77 15.19 7.09 -10.34
N GLU A 78 15.72 7.39 -11.52
CA GLU A 78 16.18 8.72 -11.92
C GLU A 78 15.11 9.53 -12.65
N ARG A 79 13.93 8.94 -12.89
CA ARG A 79 12.83 9.63 -13.55
C ARG A 79 12.24 10.69 -12.63
N ASP A 80 11.99 11.86 -13.19
CA ASP A 80 11.24 12.93 -12.53
C ASP A 80 9.90 12.41 -11.99
N ILE A 81 9.51 12.95 -10.83
CA ILE A 81 8.30 12.61 -10.07
C ILE A 81 7.04 12.54 -10.95
N SER A 82 6.87 13.49 -11.89
CA SER A 82 5.72 13.51 -12.80
C SER A 82 5.70 12.35 -13.80
N LYS A 83 6.86 11.88 -14.28
CA LYS A 83 6.96 10.72 -15.20
C LYS A 83 6.76 9.42 -14.45
N GLN A 84 7.16 9.37 -13.18
CA GLN A 84 6.92 8.23 -12.31
C GLN A 84 5.41 8.03 -12.05
N ILE A 85 4.67 9.13 -11.85
CA ILE A 85 3.21 9.12 -11.71
C ILE A 85 2.52 8.63 -13.00
N VAL A 86 2.97 9.12 -14.17
CA VAL A 86 2.39 8.70 -15.47
C VAL A 86 2.65 7.22 -15.79
N LEU A 87 3.76 6.66 -15.31
CA LEU A 87 4.14 5.26 -15.54
C LEU A 87 3.70 4.31 -14.42
N ASP A 88 2.86 4.77 -13.49
CA ASP A 88 2.35 4.02 -12.33
C ASP A 88 3.45 3.24 -11.58
N VAL A 89 4.65 3.81 -11.51
CA VAL A 89 5.75 3.20 -10.76
C VAL A 89 5.65 3.72 -9.34
N GLN A 90 4.91 2.99 -8.52
CA GLN A 90 4.62 3.30 -7.13
C GLN A 90 5.92 3.60 -6.35
N THR A 91 6.14 4.86 -6.01
CA THR A 91 7.01 5.23 -4.90
C THR A 91 6.41 4.70 -3.62
N ALA A 92 7.22 4.12 -2.74
CA ALA A 92 6.78 3.58 -1.45
C ALA A 92 5.80 4.55 -0.76
N CYS A 93 4.58 4.07 -0.56
CA CYS A 93 3.44 4.83 -0.05
C CYS A 93 3.78 5.42 1.33
N SER A 94 3.66 6.74 1.48
CA SER A 94 3.66 7.36 2.81
C SER A 94 2.43 6.89 3.56
N THR A 95 2.54 6.68 4.87
CA THR A 95 1.45 6.19 5.75
C THR A 95 0.22 7.11 5.86
N SER A 96 0.18 8.25 5.15
CA SER A 96 -0.95 9.18 5.08
C SER A 96 -1.68 9.10 3.74
N VAL A 97 -2.99 9.37 3.75
CA VAL A 97 -3.81 9.52 2.54
C VAL A 97 -3.17 10.54 1.60
N GLN A 98 -2.75 10.08 0.42
CA GLN A 98 -2.19 10.95 -0.61
C GLN A 98 -3.32 11.50 -1.48
N TYR A 99 -3.23 12.78 -1.81
CA TYR A 99 -4.18 13.49 -2.64
C TYR A 99 -3.57 13.82 -4.01
N ASP A 100 -4.34 13.71 -5.10
CA ASP A 100 -3.87 14.16 -6.42
C ASP A 100 -3.75 15.68 -6.42
N ARG A 101 -2.50 16.17 -6.49
CA ARG A 101 -2.18 17.60 -6.49
C ARG A 101 -2.87 18.38 -7.61
N ARG A 102 -3.25 17.73 -8.71
CA ARG A 102 -3.99 18.38 -9.81
C ARG A 102 -5.39 18.78 -9.39
N LEU A 103 -6.00 18.07 -8.44
CA LEU A 103 -7.34 18.37 -7.92
C LEU A 103 -7.32 19.56 -6.95
N PHE A 104 -6.26 19.70 -6.16
CA PHE A 104 -6.16 20.75 -5.13
C PHE A 104 -5.50 22.05 -5.62
N ASN A 105 -4.84 22.00 -6.78
CA ASN A 105 -4.28 23.18 -7.43
C ASN A 105 -5.24 23.78 -8.48
N MET A 106 -6.51 23.36 -8.52
CA MET A 106 -7.51 24.05 -9.33
C MET A 106 -7.91 25.36 -8.63
N PRO A 107 -8.15 26.46 -9.38
CA PRO A 107 -8.71 27.67 -8.79
C PRO A 107 -10.04 27.29 -8.12
N ALA A 108 -10.21 27.68 -6.85
CA ALA A 108 -11.47 27.44 -6.17
C ALA A 108 -12.59 28.16 -6.93
N ASP A 109 -13.66 27.44 -7.31
CA ASP A 109 -14.90 27.97 -7.91
C ASP A 109 -15.71 28.80 -6.88
N PHE A 110 -15.04 29.75 -6.22
CA PHE A 110 -15.59 30.61 -5.16
C PHE A 110 -16.55 31.68 -5.70
N GLY A 111 -16.68 31.81 -7.03
CA GLY A 111 -17.42 32.89 -7.67
C GLY A 111 -18.90 32.62 -7.95
N SER A 112 -19.37 31.37 -7.93
CA SER A 112 -20.71 31.01 -8.42
C SER A 112 -21.84 31.24 -7.40
N SER A 113 -21.54 31.36 -6.10
CA SER A 113 -22.58 31.49 -5.05
C SER A 113 -22.58 32.80 -4.27
N LEU A 114 -21.68 33.75 -4.58
CA LEU A 114 -21.56 35.04 -3.90
C LEU A 114 -21.93 36.22 -4.81
N GLY A 115 -22.92 36.01 -5.69
CA GLY A 115 -23.46 37.03 -6.58
C GLY A 115 -24.75 37.61 -6.02
N ASP A 116 -24.77 38.92 -5.85
CA ASP A 116 -25.97 39.73 -5.74
C ASP A 116 -26.97 39.37 -6.86
N ASP A 117 -28.28 39.34 -6.59
CA ASP A 117 -29.31 38.91 -7.57
C ASP A 117 -29.31 39.79 -8.85
N GLU A 118 -28.64 40.94 -8.80
CA GLU A 118 -28.45 41.91 -9.89
C GLU A 118 -27.18 41.66 -10.74
N ALA A 119 -26.26 40.80 -10.26
CA ALA A 119 -25.08 40.41 -11.00
C ALA A 119 -25.45 39.27 -11.96
N TYR A 120 -25.62 39.56 -13.25
CA TYR A 120 -25.97 38.64 -14.34
C TYR A 120 -24.93 37.51 -14.60
N ASN A 121 -24.60 36.72 -13.57
CA ASN A 121 -23.61 35.64 -13.57
C ASN A 121 -24.30 34.27 -13.56
N VAL A 122 -25.21 34.03 -14.51
CA VAL A 122 -26.00 32.78 -14.60
C VAL A 122 -25.14 31.57 -15.02
N TYR A 123 -23.99 31.81 -15.66
CA TYR A 123 -23.12 30.76 -16.17
C TYR A 123 -21.72 30.86 -15.59
N ASP A 124 -21.20 29.70 -15.19
CA ASP A 124 -19.83 29.58 -14.65
C ASP A 124 -18.75 29.75 -15.72
N GLN A 125 -19.10 29.53 -17.00
CA GLN A 125 -18.16 29.57 -18.11
C GLN A 125 -18.64 30.55 -19.19
N PRO A 126 -17.73 31.36 -19.78
CA PRO A 126 -18.06 32.19 -20.90
C PRO A 126 -18.39 31.32 -22.12
N TRP A 127 -19.35 31.76 -22.94
CA TRP A 127 -19.75 31.04 -24.16
C TRP A 127 -18.61 30.85 -25.16
N ASN A 128 -17.56 31.69 -25.08
CA ASN A 128 -16.39 31.61 -25.92
C ASN A 128 -15.12 31.60 -25.06
N SER A 129 -14.38 30.49 -25.10
CA SER A 129 -13.10 30.32 -24.40
C SER A 129 -11.95 31.09 -25.05
N SER A 130 -12.17 31.71 -26.22
CA SER A 130 -11.14 32.40 -26.98
C SER A 130 -10.36 33.44 -26.18
N THR A 131 -10.92 34.14 -25.19
CA THR A 131 -10.13 35.06 -24.36
C THR A 131 -8.96 34.36 -23.67
N THR A 132 -9.15 33.13 -23.18
CA THR A 132 -8.09 32.31 -22.59
C THR A 132 -7.13 31.81 -23.67
N VAL A 133 -7.66 31.34 -24.80
CA VAL A 133 -6.86 30.79 -25.91
C VAL A 133 -6.04 31.89 -26.61
N VAL A 134 -6.55 33.13 -26.70
CA VAL A 134 -5.92 34.30 -27.34
C VAL A 134 -4.60 34.64 -26.68
N SER A 135 -4.49 34.48 -25.36
CA SER A 135 -3.22 34.63 -24.64
C SER A 135 -2.14 33.61 -25.04
N GLN A 136 -2.53 32.53 -25.72
CA GLN A 136 -1.67 31.46 -26.22
C GLN A 136 -1.51 31.47 -27.75
N ILE A 137 -2.39 32.16 -28.51
CA ILE A 137 -2.35 32.21 -29.99
C ILE A 137 -1.04 32.83 -30.49
N TYR A 138 -0.50 33.84 -29.79
CA TYR A 138 0.80 34.40 -30.15
C TYR A 138 1.52 34.99 -28.95
N LYS A 139 2.57 34.29 -28.49
CA LYS A 139 3.54 34.78 -27.51
C LYS A 139 4.95 34.67 -28.08
N PRO A 140 5.48 35.74 -28.71
CA PRO A 140 6.87 35.76 -29.14
C PRO A 140 7.80 35.61 -27.94
N THR A 141 8.58 34.54 -27.90
CA THR A 141 9.62 34.36 -26.89
C THR A 141 10.98 34.68 -27.51
N LYS A 142 11.67 35.71 -27.00
CA LYS A 142 13.00 36.11 -27.51
C LYS A 142 14.10 35.06 -27.19
N ASN A 143 13.80 34.07 -26.35
CA ASN A 143 14.76 33.10 -25.81
C ASN A 143 14.62 31.66 -26.37
N ASN A 144 13.90 31.46 -27.49
CA ASN A 144 13.84 30.14 -28.15
C ASN A 144 14.96 29.92 -29.19
N LYS A 145 16.16 30.45 -28.95
CA LYS A 145 17.35 30.10 -29.75
C LYS A 145 18.01 28.87 -29.10
N ARG A 146 17.85 27.71 -29.73
CA ARG A 146 18.71 26.55 -29.51
C ARG A 146 20.09 26.81 -30.10
#